data_AF-A0A379W5T9-F1
#
_entry.id   AF-A0A379W5T9-F1
#
_cell.length_a   1.000
_cell.length_b   1.000
_cell.length_c   1.000
_cell.angle_alpha   90.00
_cell.angle_beta   90.00
_cell.angle_gamma   90.00
#
_symmetry.space_group_name_H-M   'P 1'
#
loop_
_entity.id
_entity.type
_entity.pdbx_description
1 polymer ?
#
loop_
_entity_poly.entity_id
_entity_poly.type
_entity_poly.pdbx_seq_one_letter_code
_entity_poly.pdbx_strand_id
1 'polypeptide(L)'
;MANIALFIQEKGSVVRDLAYSFDVDGYQGTDLTILANHLFQKHSIVDWSFCIVPYSSAFCIRDDGKLLVLTYLRDQQVFAWAPQSSAGKYESTCSISEGSEDAVYFVVNRTINGQTVRYIERLSSRLFTNDEDAFFVDCGLSYDGRNTSSRTMTISGGTGDWSYQVDYPVTVSGGAYFVNTDVGAQIQFPYTGTDPDTNEPVAKELRGDIISVTSNTAVVVRFNRNVPPVLRNVATTNWQMARQTFSGLAHLEGQTVNILSDASVEPQKTVTGGAVTLESPGAVVHIGLPITAEFETLDININGQEHCWIKSRSFLLSRWW
;
A
#
# COMPACT_ATOMS: atom_id res chain seq x y z
N MET A 1 -10.65 24.97 4.75
CA MET A 1 -11.03 24.93 6.18
C MET A 1 -10.39 26.10 6.88
N ALA A 2 -11.12 26.93 7.64
CA ALA A 2 -10.52 27.77 8.68
C ALA A 2 -11.56 28.57 9.50
N ASN A 3 -12.48 27.91 10.20
CA ASN A 3 -13.26 28.56 11.29
C ASN A 3 -13.36 27.67 12.54
N ILE A 4 -12.65 26.54 12.54
CA ILE A 4 -12.72 25.53 13.59
C ILE A 4 -11.29 25.14 13.94
N ALA A 5 -10.99 25.11 15.22
CA ALA A 5 -9.75 24.53 15.74
C ALA A 5 -10.08 23.25 16.49
N LEU A 6 -9.24 22.24 16.37
CA LEU A 6 -9.24 21.13 17.31
C LEU A 6 -8.23 21.48 18.41
N PHE A 7 -8.53 21.15 19.66
CA PHE A 7 -7.56 21.27 20.75
C PHE A 7 -7.72 20.16 21.80
N ILE A 8 -6.67 19.96 22.59
CA ILE A 8 -6.65 19.03 23.72
C ILE A 8 -6.81 19.83 25.01
N GLN A 9 -7.67 19.37 25.92
CA GLN A 9 -7.82 20.01 27.25
C GLN A 9 -6.56 19.85 28.09
N GLU A 10 -6.39 20.69 29.13
CA GLU A 10 -5.19 20.75 30.00
C GLU A 10 -4.72 19.38 30.52
N LYS A 11 -5.64 18.45 30.77
CA LYS A 11 -5.31 17.09 31.27
C LYS A 11 -4.86 16.11 30.19
N GLY A 12 -4.71 16.54 28.93
CA GLY A 12 -4.06 15.80 27.85
C GLY A 12 -4.89 14.69 27.18
N SER A 13 -6.08 14.37 27.71
CA SER A 13 -6.85 13.18 27.31
C SER A 13 -8.15 13.47 26.56
N VAL A 14 -8.64 14.72 26.55
CA VAL A 14 -9.94 15.08 25.96
C VAL A 14 -9.71 16.00 24.77
N VAL A 15 -10.14 15.56 23.60
CA VAL A 15 -10.11 16.33 22.36
C VAL A 15 -11.44 17.03 22.15
N ARG A 16 -11.39 18.34 21.89
CA ARG A 16 -12.55 19.16 21.57
C ARG A 16 -12.37 19.87 20.25
N ASP A 17 -13.48 20.13 19.59
CA ASP A 17 -13.50 21.19 18.59
C ASP A 17 -13.79 22.55 19.25
N LEU A 18 -13.44 23.61 18.55
CA LEU A 18 -13.67 24.99 18.95
C LEU A 18 -14.21 25.73 17.74
N ALA A 19 -15.46 26.20 17.83
CA ALA A 19 -16.12 26.95 16.78
C ALA A 19 -16.84 28.17 17.36
N TYR A 20 -16.90 29.26 16.59
CA TYR A 20 -17.66 30.44 16.98
C TYR A 20 -19.16 30.19 16.82
N SER A 21 -19.95 30.55 17.82
CA SER A 21 -21.41 30.51 17.79
C SER A 21 -21.97 31.92 17.98
N PHE A 22 -22.82 32.34 17.04
CA PHE A 22 -23.49 33.64 17.09
C PHE A 22 -24.58 33.70 18.17
N ASP A 23 -25.18 32.56 18.54
CA ASP A 23 -26.27 32.50 19.52
C ASP A 23 -25.79 32.90 20.92
N VAL A 24 -24.55 32.54 21.26
CA VAL A 24 -23.94 32.84 22.56
C VAL A 24 -22.84 33.89 22.47
N ASP A 25 -22.66 34.49 21.29
CA ASP A 25 -21.58 35.43 20.96
C ASP A 25 -20.22 35.00 21.52
N GLY A 26 -19.82 33.75 21.22
CA GLY A 26 -18.64 33.15 21.83
C GLY A 26 -18.24 31.81 21.24
N TYR A 27 -17.13 31.26 21.72
CA TYR A 27 -16.64 29.96 21.27
C TYR A 27 -17.32 28.82 22.04
N GLN A 28 -17.88 27.87 21.31
CA GLN A 28 -18.37 26.61 21.85
C GLN A 28 -17.60 25.44 21.26
N GLY A 29 -17.53 24.36 22.03
CA GLY A 29 -16.82 23.15 21.67
C GLY A 29 -17.56 21.90 22.11
N THR A 30 -17.57 20.91 21.24
CA THR A 30 -18.09 19.57 21.45
C THR A 30 -16.94 18.67 21.88
N ASP A 31 -17.20 17.76 22.81
CA ASP A 31 -16.26 16.70 23.15
C ASP A 31 -16.28 15.60 22.08
N LEU A 32 -15.19 15.48 21.33
CA LEU A 32 -15.05 14.48 20.27
C LEU A 32 -14.61 13.12 20.81
N THR A 33 -14.16 13.04 22.07
CA THR A 33 -13.75 11.79 22.72
C THR A 33 -14.90 11.10 23.45
N ILE A 34 -16.07 11.73 23.54
CA ILE A 34 -17.21 11.26 24.33
C ILE A 34 -17.63 9.81 23.99
N LEU A 35 -17.61 9.45 22.70
CA LEU A 35 -17.94 8.09 22.22
C LEU A 35 -16.77 7.09 22.38
N ALA A 36 -15.54 7.58 22.52
CA ALA A 36 -14.32 6.77 22.51
C ALA A 36 -13.46 6.96 23.77
N ASN A 37 -14.05 7.38 24.89
CA ASN A 37 -13.36 7.69 26.15
C ASN A 37 -12.37 6.59 26.60
N HIS A 38 -12.69 5.33 26.32
CA HIS A 38 -11.86 4.18 26.66
C HIS A 38 -10.47 4.19 25.99
N LEU A 39 -10.31 4.84 24.83
CA LEU A 39 -9.03 5.00 24.14
C LEU A 39 -8.12 6.04 24.80
N PHE A 40 -8.69 6.94 25.61
CA PHE A 40 -7.99 8.07 26.22
C PHE A 40 -7.84 7.94 27.75
N GLN A 41 -8.52 6.98 28.37
CA GLN A 41 -8.42 6.79 29.82
C GLN A 41 -6.99 6.44 30.24
N LYS A 42 -6.44 7.25 31.17
CA LYS A 42 -5.06 7.13 31.69
C LYS A 42 -3.96 7.33 30.64
N HIS A 43 -4.29 7.96 29.53
CA HIS A 43 -3.37 8.22 28.44
C HIS A 43 -3.46 9.69 28.02
N SER A 44 -2.38 10.19 27.45
CA SER A 44 -2.33 11.54 26.87
C SER A 44 -1.89 11.49 25.42
N ILE A 45 -2.34 12.46 24.62
CA ILE A 45 -1.82 12.68 23.27
C ILE A 45 -0.50 13.47 23.37
N VAL A 46 0.54 12.97 22.71
CA VAL A 46 1.89 13.58 22.71
C VAL A 46 2.18 14.38 21.46
N ASP A 47 1.61 13.98 20.32
CA ASP A 47 1.77 14.66 19.04
C ASP A 47 0.54 14.41 18.16
N TRP A 48 0.26 15.33 17.24
CA TRP A 48 -0.82 15.16 16.28
C TRP A 48 -0.64 15.98 15.02
N SER A 49 -1.23 15.52 13.93
CA SER A 49 -1.28 16.23 12.67
C SER A 49 -2.67 16.11 12.04
N PHE A 50 -2.98 17.02 11.12
CA PHE A 50 -4.28 17.05 10.46
C PHE A 50 -4.10 17.03 8.95
N CYS A 51 -4.76 16.07 8.31
CA CYS A 51 -4.80 15.86 6.88
C CYS A 51 -6.18 16.29 6.36
N ILE A 52 -6.21 17.09 5.30
CA ILE A 52 -7.46 17.60 4.71
C ILE A 52 -7.88 16.73 3.54
N VAL A 53 -6.93 16.41 2.65
CA VAL A 53 -7.15 15.68 1.40
C VAL A 53 -6.30 14.41 1.41
N PRO A 54 -6.82 13.22 1.05
CA PRO A 54 -8.14 12.95 0.50
C PRO A 54 -9.27 12.88 1.54
N TYR A 55 -8.93 12.60 2.81
CA TYR A 55 -9.91 12.46 3.89
C TYR A 55 -9.58 13.39 5.05
N SER A 56 -10.57 14.18 5.50
CA SER A 56 -10.48 15.03 6.68
C SER A 56 -10.26 14.20 7.94
N SER A 57 -9.00 14.06 8.34
CA SER A 57 -8.58 13.13 9.41
C SER A 57 -7.48 13.74 10.28
N ALA A 58 -7.63 13.60 11.60
CA ALA A 58 -6.57 13.91 12.56
C ALA A 58 -5.86 12.62 12.99
N PHE A 59 -4.53 12.65 12.94
CA PHE A 59 -3.67 11.56 13.40
C PHE A 59 -3.09 11.96 14.75
N CYS A 60 -3.44 11.23 15.81
CA CYS A 60 -3.04 11.52 17.19
C CYS A 60 -2.19 10.39 17.75
N ILE A 61 -1.00 10.72 18.23
CA ILE A 61 -0.08 9.78 18.85
C ILE A 61 -0.27 9.82 20.36
N ARG A 62 -0.44 8.64 20.95
CA ARG A 62 -0.61 8.45 22.39
C ARG A 62 0.74 8.24 23.08
N ASP A 63 0.82 8.56 24.36
CA ASP A 63 2.03 8.44 25.19
C ASP A 63 2.66 7.03 25.23
N ASP A 64 1.88 5.98 24.99
CA ASP A 64 2.36 4.61 24.90
C ASP A 64 2.82 4.17 23.49
N GLY A 65 2.72 5.07 22.51
CA GLY A 65 3.12 4.85 21.11
C GLY A 65 2.02 4.33 20.21
N LYS A 66 0.75 4.27 20.65
CA LYS A 66 -0.38 3.95 19.77
C LYS A 66 -0.79 5.16 18.93
N LEU A 67 -1.15 4.91 17.67
CA LEU A 67 -1.75 5.91 16.80
C LEU A 67 -3.28 5.79 16.86
N LEU A 68 -3.96 6.92 17.03
CA LEU A 68 -5.41 7.05 16.96
C LEU A 68 -5.75 7.97 15.79
N VAL A 69 -6.67 7.56 14.93
CA VAL A 69 -7.14 8.37 13.80
C VAL A 69 -8.56 8.83 14.07
N LEU A 70 -8.78 10.13 14.00
CA LEU A 70 -10.10 10.75 14.04
C LEU A 70 -10.51 11.12 12.62
N THR A 71 -11.51 10.45 12.06
CA THR A 71 -12.22 10.99 10.89
C THR A 71 -13.15 12.10 11.36
N TYR A 72 -13.09 13.28 10.75
CA TYR A 72 -13.87 14.45 11.17
C TYR A 72 -14.51 15.17 9.98
N LEU A 73 -15.82 14.98 9.81
CA LEU A 73 -16.67 15.61 8.79
C LEU A 73 -17.82 16.33 9.49
N ARG A 74 -17.55 17.55 9.94
CA ARG A 74 -18.51 18.35 10.73
C ARG A 74 -19.81 18.65 9.99
N ASP A 75 -19.74 18.99 8.70
CA ASP A 75 -20.93 19.37 7.90
C ASP A 75 -21.96 18.23 7.82
N GLN A 76 -21.49 16.98 7.94
CA GLN A 76 -22.34 15.78 7.99
C GLN A 76 -22.56 15.28 9.43
N GLN A 77 -22.01 15.98 10.43
CA GLN A 77 -22.00 15.54 11.83
C GLN A 77 -21.38 14.15 12.04
N VAL A 78 -20.42 13.77 11.20
CA VAL A 78 -19.74 12.47 11.26
C VAL A 78 -18.37 12.65 11.89
N PHE A 79 -18.15 11.94 12.99
CA PHE A 79 -16.81 11.77 13.56
C PHE A 79 -16.66 10.39 14.21
N ALA A 80 -15.48 9.81 14.08
CA ALA A 80 -15.17 8.50 14.65
C ALA A 80 -13.68 8.36 14.94
N TRP A 81 -13.36 7.68 16.04
CA TRP A 81 -12.00 7.32 16.41
C TRP A 81 -11.70 5.87 16.01
N ALA A 82 -10.56 5.65 15.36
CA ALA A 82 -10.05 4.35 14.98
C ALA A 82 -8.59 4.19 15.45
N PRO A 83 -8.31 3.30 16.42
CA PRO A 83 -6.93 2.96 16.79
C PRO A 83 -6.23 2.22 15.65
N GLN A 84 -4.94 2.50 15.47
CA GLN A 84 -4.09 1.87 14.48
C GLN A 84 -3.08 0.99 15.20
N SER A 85 -3.21 -0.32 14.99
CA SER A 85 -2.24 -1.30 15.47
C SER A 85 -1.01 -1.31 14.55
N SER A 86 0.18 -1.27 15.15
CA SER A 86 1.46 -1.48 14.47
C SER A 86 2.38 -2.29 15.38
N ALA A 87 3.34 -2.99 14.78
CA ALA A 87 4.43 -3.63 15.52
C ALA A 87 5.42 -2.61 16.12
N GLY A 88 5.36 -1.35 15.67
CA GLY A 88 6.16 -0.24 16.18
C GLY A 88 5.41 0.68 17.14
N LYS A 89 6.15 1.64 17.70
CA LYS A 89 5.61 2.77 18.47
C LYS A 89 5.74 4.06 17.67
N TYR A 90 4.63 4.76 17.47
CA TYR A 90 4.62 6.07 16.85
C TYR A 90 5.20 7.11 17.82
N GLU A 91 6.11 7.96 17.34
CA GLU A 91 6.77 8.99 18.15
C GLU A 91 6.41 10.42 17.69
N SER A 92 6.24 10.65 16.38
CA SER A 92 5.86 11.95 15.84
C SER A 92 5.09 11.81 14.52
N THR A 93 4.26 12.80 14.19
CA THR A 93 3.48 12.84 12.95
C THR A 93 3.49 14.25 12.33
N CYS A 94 3.51 14.33 11.01
CA CYS A 94 3.26 15.58 10.30
C CYS A 94 2.46 15.31 9.01
N SER A 95 1.70 16.31 8.58
CA SER A 95 0.99 16.29 7.30
C SER A 95 1.58 17.37 6.39
N ILE A 96 1.94 16.99 5.17
CA ILE A 96 2.59 17.83 4.18
C ILE A 96 1.79 17.73 2.88
N SER A 97 1.50 18.86 2.25
CA SER A 97 0.80 18.87 0.97
C SER A 97 1.73 18.41 -0.16
N GLU A 98 1.35 17.34 -0.87
CA GLU A 98 2.09 16.75 -1.98
C GLU A 98 1.18 16.59 -3.21
N GLY A 99 1.39 17.44 -4.22
CA GLY A 99 0.61 17.37 -5.46
C GLY A 99 -0.88 17.64 -5.23
N SER A 100 -1.70 16.59 -5.28
CA SER A 100 -3.15 16.65 -5.11
C SER A 100 -3.66 16.06 -3.79
N GLU A 101 -2.77 15.61 -2.90
CA GLU A 101 -3.13 15.03 -1.59
C GLU A 101 -2.24 15.59 -0.48
N ASP A 102 -2.67 15.46 0.77
CA ASP A 102 -1.83 15.70 1.93
C ASP A 102 -1.22 14.37 2.39
N ALA A 103 0.09 14.24 2.21
CA ALA A 103 0.84 13.08 2.66
C ALA A 103 1.11 13.17 4.16
N VAL A 104 0.84 12.07 4.87
CA VAL A 104 1.08 11.97 6.31
C VAL A 104 2.34 11.17 6.55
N TYR A 105 3.26 11.75 7.31
CA TYR A 105 4.50 11.13 7.72
C TYR A 105 4.46 10.77 9.19
N PHE A 106 5.14 9.69 9.53
CA PHE A 106 5.32 9.21 10.89
C PHE A 106 6.79 8.96 11.17
N VAL A 107 7.22 9.29 12.39
CA VAL A 107 8.42 8.71 12.98
C VAL A 107 7.98 7.51 13.79
N VAL A 108 8.46 6.31 13.42
CA VAL A 108 8.08 5.06 14.07
C VAL A 108 9.32 4.36 14.62
N ASN A 109 9.27 4.01 15.90
CA ASN A 109 10.29 3.26 16.60
C ASN A 109 9.95 1.77 16.57
N ARG A 110 10.86 0.95 16.04
CA ARG A 110 10.70 -0.50 15.89
C ARG A 110 11.90 -1.24 16.45
N THR A 111 11.69 -2.48 16.86
CA THR A 111 12.79 -3.41 17.23
C THR A 111 12.97 -4.42 16.12
N ILE A 112 14.08 -4.33 15.38
CA ILE A 112 14.42 -5.21 14.26
C ILE A 112 15.75 -5.90 14.58
N ASN A 113 15.78 -7.23 14.51
CA ASN A 113 16.96 -8.05 14.85
C ASN A 113 17.60 -7.66 16.20
N GLY A 114 16.78 -7.38 17.22
CA GLY A 114 17.22 -6.99 18.56
C GLY A 114 17.73 -5.55 18.71
N GLN A 115 17.71 -4.74 17.64
CA GLN A 115 18.10 -3.33 17.68
C GLN A 115 16.88 -2.41 17.56
N THR A 116 16.89 -1.34 18.34
CA THR A 116 15.89 -0.28 18.27
C THR A 116 16.27 0.71 17.16
N VAL A 117 15.41 0.85 16.17
CA VAL A 117 15.61 1.70 14.99
C VAL A 117 14.41 2.64 14.83
N ARG A 118 14.67 3.87 14.37
CA ARG A 118 13.63 4.83 14.00
C ARG A 118 13.51 4.91 12.49
N TYR A 119 12.29 4.78 11.99
CA TYR A 119 11.94 4.93 10.59
C TYR A 119 11.12 6.20 10.38
N ILE A 120 11.31 6.80 9.21
CA ILE A 120 10.42 7.84 8.69
C ILE A 120 9.55 7.14 7.66
N GLU A 121 8.25 7.06 7.92
CA GLU A 121 7.29 6.30 7.12
C GLU A 121 6.24 7.26 6.56
N ARG A 122 5.96 7.18 5.26
CA ARG A 122 4.88 7.92 4.58
C ARG A 122 3.67 7.00 4.45
N LEU A 123 2.49 7.46 4.86
CA LEU A 123 1.25 6.74 4.63
C LEU A 123 0.99 6.66 3.12
N SER A 124 0.76 5.46 2.60
CA SER A 124 0.47 5.29 1.17
C SER A 124 -0.86 5.93 0.78
N SER A 125 -0.95 6.40 -0.47
CA SER A 125 -2.19 6.95 -1.00
C SER A 125 -3.27 5.87 -1.09
N ARG A 126 -4.51 6.28 -0.84
CA ARG A 126 -5.69 5.45 -1.09
C ARG A 126 -6.23 5.61 -2.51
N LEU A 127 -5.67 6.53 -3.29
CA LEU A 127 -6.08 6.81 -4.66
C LEU A 127 -5.22 5.97 -5.62
N PHE A 128 -5.65 4.74 -5.86
CA PHE A 128 -5.09 3.88 -6.90
C PHE A 128 -6.17 3.43 -7.88
N THR A 129 -5.77 3.11 -9.11
CA THR A 129 -6.70 2.69 -10.17
C THR A 129 -6.67 1.18 -10.35
N ASN A 130 -5.49 0.57 -10.29
CA ASN A 130 -5.31 -0.86 -10.46
C ASN A 130 -5.18 -1.54 -9.10
N ASP A 131 -5.68 -2.77 -9.01
CA ASP A 131 -5.54 -3.64 -7.86
C ASP A 131 -4.08 -4.04 -7.57
N GLU A 132 -3.23 -4.09 -8.61
CA GLU A 132 -1.79 -4.34 -8.45
C GLU A 132 -1.07 -3.23 -7.66
N ASP A 133 -1.60 -2.00 -7.63
CA ASP A 133 -1.02 -0.84 -6.92
C ASP A 133 -1.50 -0.76 -5.46
N ALA A 134 -2.28 -1.74 -4.99
CA ALA A 134 -2.86 -1.76 -3.67
C ALA A 134 -1.80 -1.97 -2.57
N PHE A 135 -1.41 -0.88 -1.90
CA PHE A 135 -0.42 -0.93 -0.82
C PHE A 135 -1.08 -1.05 0.56
N PHE A 136 -1.29 -2.29 1.03
CA PHE A 136 -1.90 -2.59 2.34
C PHE A 136 -0.95 -3.34 3.28
N VAL A 137 0.24 -2.78 3.47
CA VAL A 137 1.28 -3.31 4.36
C VAL A 137 1.87 -2.20 5.22
N ASP A 138 2.37 -2.55 6.40
CA ASP A 138 3.06 -1.62 7.31
C ASP A 138 4.58 -1.71 7.09
N CYS A 139 5.31 -0.59 7.21
CA CYS A 139 6.77 -0.55 7.01
C CYS A 139 7.24 -1.20 5.68
N GLY A 140 6.41 -1.16 4.64
CA GLY A 140 6.66 -1.89 3.40
C GLY A 140 7.46 -1.12 2.34
N LEU A 141 7.93 -1.86 1.33
CA LEU A 141 8.53 -1.33 0.11
C LEU A 141 7.81 -1.88 -1.12
N SER A 142 7.88 -1.12 -2.21
CA SER A 142 7.31 -1.48 -3.50
C SER A 142 8.40 -1.68 -4.54
N TYR A 143 8.24 -2.71 -5.35
CA TYR A 143 8.94 -2.89 -6.61
C TYR A 143 7.95 -2.68 -7.75
N ASP A 144 8.33 -1.87 -8.72
CA ASP A 144 7.56 -1.65 -9.95
C ASP A 144 8.47 -1.88 -11.15
N GLY A 145 8.24 -3.00 -11.84
CA GLY A 145 8.95 -3.40 -13.04
C GLY A 145 8.35 -2.85 -14.33
N ARG A 146 7.22 -2.12 -14.27
CA ARG A 146 6.54 -1.57 -15.45
C ARG A 146 7.43 -0.54 -16.13
N ASN A 147 7.48 -0.60 -17.46
CA ASN A 147 8.16 0.43 -18.21
C ASN A 147 7.33 1.73 -18.27
N THR A 148 7.76 2.72 -17.50
CA THR A 148 7.20 4.08 -17.51
C THR A 148 7.92 5.02 -18.48
N SER A 149 8.95 4.53 -19.18
CA SER A 149 9.78 5.32 -20.10
C SER A 149 9.40 5.09 -21.56
N SER A 150 9.99 5.89 -22.46
CA SER A 150 9.85 5.70 -23.92
C SER A 150 10.66 4.53 -24.49
N ARG A 151 11.33 3.74 -23.64
CA ARG A 151 12.11 2.58 -24.07
C ARG A 151 11.20 1.50 -24.63
N THR A 152 11.66 0.84 -25.67
CA THR A 152 10.95 -0.23 -26.34
C THR A 152 11.72 -1.53 -26.21
N MET A 153 10.99 -2.63 -26.13
CA MET A 153 11.55 -3.97 -26.30
C MET A 153 11.02 -4.57 -27.59
N THR A 154 11.88 -5.29 -28.31
CA THR A 154 11.55 -5.96 -29.57
C THR A 154 11.97 -7.41 -29.50
N ILE A 155 11.03 -8.32 -29.78
CA ILE A 155 11.30 -9.75 -29.94
C ILE A 155 11.62 -9.99 -31.42
N SER A 156 12.75 -10.64 -31.72
CA SER A 156 13.22 -10.85 -33.08
C SER A 156 13.70 -12.28 -33.33
N GLY A 157 14.13 -12.59 -34.55
CA GLY A 157 14.87 -13.82 -34.87
C GLY A 157 14.03 -15.07 -35.15
N GLY A 158 12.70 -15.03 -35.04
CA GLY A 158 11.85 -16.17 -35.39
C GLY A 158 11.48 -16.25 -36.87
N THR A 159 11.20 -17.47 -37.34
CA THR A 159 10.75 -17.78 -38.70
C THR A 159 9.45 -18.58 -38.66
N GLY A 160 8.46 -18.22 -39.49
CA GLY A 160 7.16 -18.92 -39.52
C GLY A 160 6.39 -18.75 -38.21
N ASP A 161 5.99 -19.86 -37.59
CA ASP A 161 5.39 -19.86 -36.26
C ASP A 161 6.46 -19.78 -35.18
N TRP A 162 6.44 -18.67 -34.43
CA TRP A 162 7.39 -18.43 -33.35
C TRP A 162 7.00 -19.30 -32.13
N SER A 163 7.48 -20.54 -32.14
CA SER A 163 7.24 -21.56 -31.12
C SER A 163 7.86 -21.21 -29.77
N TYR A 164 7.16 -21.50 -28.66
CA TYR A 164 7.65 -21.35 -27.29
C TYR A 164 8.83 -22.26 -26.94
N GLN A 165 9.09 -23.27 -27.76
CA GLN A 165 10.17 -24.25 -27.56
C GLN A 165 11.54 -23.72 -28.03
N VAL A 166 11.57 -22.53 -28.62
CA VAL A 166 12.78 -21.88 -29.16
C VAL A 166 13.05 -20.62 -28.34
N ASP A 167 14.33 -20.32 -28.17
CA ASP A 167 14.77 -19.10 -27.49
C ASP A 167 14.89 -17.96 -28.49
N TYR A 168 14.39 -16.79 -28.12
CA TYR A 168 14.41 -15.61 -28.98
C TYR A 168 15.26 -14.49 -28.39
N PRO A 169 16.00 -13.75 -29.24
CA PRO A 169 16.59 -12.50 -28.83
C PRO A 169 15.51 -11.44 -28.57
N VAL A 170 15.59 -10.82 -27.40
CA VAL A 170 14.85 -9.61 -27.03
C VAL A 170 15.85 -8.47 -26.86
N THR A 171 15.66 -7.40 -27.62
CA THR A 171 16.50 -6.21 -27.56
C THR A 171 15.74 -5.03 -26.97
N VAL A 172 16.40 -4.23 -26.15
CA VAL A 172 15.84 -3.00 -25.56
C VAL A 172 16.49 -1.76 -26.18
N SER A 173 15.70 -0.73 -26.44
CA SER A 173 16.19 0.56 -26.92
C SER A 173 16.62 1.48 -25.77
N GLY A 174 17.23 2.62 -26.08
CA GLY A 174 17.58 3.63 -25.07
C GLY A 174 18.85 3.34 -24.25
N GLY A 175 19.73 2.43 -24.71
CA GLY A 175 21.03 2.16 -24.09
C GLY A 175 21.03 0.96 -23.13
N ALA A 176 21.96 0.93 -22.19
CA ALA A 176 22.11 -0.18 -21.25
C ALA A 176 20.85 -0.37 -20.37
N TYR A 177 20.49 -1.63 -20.09
CA TYR A 177 19.41 -2.00 -19.19
C TYR A 177 19.70 -3.32 -18.48
N PHE A 178 20.13 -4.31 -19.27
CA PHE A 178 20.32 -5.66 -18.77
C PHE A 178 21.68 -5.80 -18.09
N VAL A 179 21.69 -6.54 -17.00
CA VAL A 179 22.88 -6.94 -16.25
C VAL A 179 22.90 -8.46 -16.09
N ASN A 180 24.08 -9.05 -15.89
CA ASN A 180 24.22 -10.51 -15.79
C ASN A 180 23.39 -11.14 -14.65
N THR A 181 23.00 -10.36 -13.64
CA THR A 181 22.12 -10.80 -12.54
C THR A 181 20.64 -10.85 -12.94
N ASP A 182 20.27 -10.43 -14.14
CA ASP A 182 18.90 -10.55 -14.67
C ASP A 182 18.59 -11.94 -15.23
N VAL A 183 19.60 -12.82 -15.34
CA VAL A 183 19.36 -14.22 -15.72
C VAL A 183 18.44 -14.88 -14.68
N GLY A 184 17.37 -15.51 -15.16
CA GLY A 184 16.31 -16.07 -14.33
C GLY A 184 15.19 -15.08 -13.94
N ALA A 185 15.33 -13.79 -14.26
CA ALA A 185 14.19 -12.86 -14.25
C ALA A 185 13.29 -13.11 -15.47
N GLN A 186 12.08 -12.56 -15.42
CA GLN A 186 11.07 -12.73 -16.45
C GLN A 186 10.71 -11.38 -17.07
N ILE A 187 10.53 -11.34 -18.39
CA ILE A 187 9.97 -10.20 -19.10
C ILE A 187 8.54 -10.54 -19.48
N GLN A 188 7.61 -9.66 -19.11
CA GLN A 188 6.20 -9.82 -19.42
C GLN A 188 5.76 -8.74 -20.42
N PHE A 189 5.03 -9.15 -21.44
CA PHE A 189 4.48 -8.28 -22.48
C PHE A 189 2.96 -8.38 -22.45
N PRO A 190 2.27 -7.39 -21.85
CA PRO A 190 0.82 -7.30 -21.95
C PRO A 190 0.42 -6.90 -23.37
N TYR A 191 -0.53 -7.61 -23.96
CA TYR A 191 -1.03 -7.39 -25.32
C TYR A 191 -2.52 -7.70 -25.43
N THR A 192 -3.18 -7.09 -26.41
CA THR A 192 -4.57 -7.43 -26.74
C THR A 192 -4.60 -8.61 -27.69
N GLY A 193 -5.18 -9.71 -27.25
CA GLY A 193 -5.52 -10.84 -28.12
C GLY A 193 -7.01 -10.90 -28.38
N THR A 194 -7.43 -11.97 -29.04
CA THR A 194 -8.84 -12.24 -29.33
C THR A 194 -9.29 -13.49 -28.56
N ASP A 195 -10.51 -13.46 -28.06
CA ASP A 195 -11.19 -14.62 -27.46
C ASP A 195 -11.59 -15.61 -28.57
N PRO A 196 -11.23 -16.90 -28.47
CA PRO A 196 -11.53 -17.87 -29.53
C PRO A 196 -13.02 -18.12 -29.75
N ASP A 197 -13.85 -17.95 -28.72
CA ASP A 197 -15.27 -18.31 -28.74
C ASP A 197 -16.15 -17.12 -29.13
N THR A 198 -15.80 -15.92 -28.66
CA THR A 198 -16.59 -14.69 -28.86
C THR A 198 -16.00 -13.74 -29.89
N ASN A 199 -14.73 -13.94 -30.27
CA ASN A 199 -13.98 -13.07 -31.16
C ASN A 199 -13.80 -11.61 -30.65
N GLU A 200 -14.01 -11.39 -29.35
CA GLU A 200 -13.85 -10.11 -28.66
C GLU A 200 -12.40 -9.86 -28.21
N PRO A 201 -11.97 -8.59 -28.07
CA PRO A 201 -10.63 -8.28 -27.58
C PRO A 201 -10.50 -8.63 -26.09
N VAL A 202 -9.43 -9.36 -25.76
CA VAL A 202 -9.11 -9.79 -24.40
C VAL A 202 -7.68 -9.42 -24.05
N ALA A 203 -7.48 -8.91 -22.83
CA ALA A 203 -6.15 -8.67 -22.29
C ALA A 203 -5.45 -10.02 -22.09
N LYS A 204 -4.27 -10.17 -22.67
CA LYS A 204 -3.41 -11.35 -22.55
C LYS A 204 -2.00 -10.91 -22.21
N GLU A 205 -1.22 -11.84 -21.68
CA GLU A 205 0.17 -11.57 -21.33
C GLU A 205 1.07 -12.69 -21.87
N LEU A 206 2.16 -12.28 -22.52
CA LEU A 206 3.24 -13.18 -22.93
C LEU A 206 4.36 -13.05 -21.90
N ARG A 207 4.72 -14.16 -21.26
CA ARG A 207 5.78 -14.20 -20.24
C ARG A 207 6.99 -14.91 -20.81
N GLY A 208 8.18 -14.37 -20.59
CA GLY A 208 9.42 -14.98 -21.05
C GLY A 208 10.54 -14.91 -20.04
N ASP A 209 11.14 -16.06 -19.76
CA ASP A 209 12.24 -16.18 -18.80
C ASP A 209 13.58 -15.88 -19.49
N ILE A 210 14.40 -15.05 -18.86
CA ILE A 210 15.71 -14.66 -19.37
C ILE A 210 16.69 -15.83 -19.14
N ILE A 211 17.12 -16.45 -20.23
CA ILE A 211 18.04 -17.59 -20.22
C ILE A 211 19.50 -17.11 -20.18
N SER A 212 19.82 -16.05 -20.92
CA SER A 212 21.16 -15.48 -20.95
C SER A 212 21.16 -14.03 -21.37
N VAL A 213 22.14 -13.27 -20.87
CA VAL A 213 22.38 -11.88 -21.29
C VAL A 213 23.46 -11.87 -22.37
N THR A 214 23.10 -11.43 -23.58
CA THR A 214 24.02 -11.35 -24.73
C THR A 214 24.83 -10.06 -24.68
N SER A 215 24.19 -8.96 -24.27
CA SER A 215 24.80 -7.66 -24.05
C SER A 215 23.97 -6.87 -23.04
N ASN A 216 24.44 -5.68 -22.65
CA ASN A 216 23.66 -4.77 -21.82
C ASN A 216 22.37 -4.24 -22.49
N THR A 217 22.14 -4.55 -23.76
CA THR A 217 20.94 -4.15 -24.53
C THR A 217 20.17 -5.33 -25.13
N ALA A 218 20.66 -6.56 -24.96
CA ALA A 218 20.06 -7.74 -25.57
C ALA A 218 20.14 -8.96 -24.66
N VAL A 219 19.04 -9.69 -24.57
CA VAL A 219 18.91 -10.94 -23.82
C VAL A 219 18.30 -12.02 -24.68
N VAL A 220 18.52 -13.27 -24.31
CA VAL A 220 17.88 -14.44 -24.91
C VAL A 220 16.80 -14.92 -23.94
N VAL A 221 15.58 -15.06 -24.45
CA VAL A 221 14.38 -15.31 -23.64
C VAL A 221 13.63 -16.53 -24.15
N ARG A 222 13.16 -17.36 -23.23
CA ARG A 222 12.25 -18.48 -23.52
C ARG A 222 10.84 -18.12 -23.08
N PHE A 223 9.88 -18.16 -24.00
CA PHE A 223 8.50 -17.77 -23.71
C PHE A 223 7.65 -18.94 -23.19
N ASN A 224 6.61 -18.63 -22.42
CA ASN A 224 5.64 -19.59 -21.91
C ASN A 224 4.62 -20.07 -22.97
N ARG A 225 4.49 -19.34 -24.08
CA ARG A 225 3.60 -19.64 -25.21
C ARG A 225 4.18 -19.08 -26.51
N ASN A 226 3.62 -19.50 -27.64
CA ASN A 226 4.05 -19.01 -28.95
C ASN A 226 3.95 -17.50 -29.01
N VAL A 227 4.95 -16.83 -29.58
CA VAL A 227 4.96 -15.37 -29.69
C VAL A 227 3.81 -14.95 -30.61
N PRO A 228 2.83 -14.17 -30.13
CA PRO A 228 1.69 -13.73 -30.93
C PRO A 228 2.15 -12.83 -32.08
N PRO A 229 1.49 -12.87 -33.25
CA PRO A 229 1.85 -12.03 -34.40
C PRO A 229 1.99 -10.54 -34.08
N VAL A 230 1.18 -10.02 -33.15
CA VAL A 230 1.18 -8.60 -32.75
C VAL A 230 2.48 -8.14 -32.07
N LEU A 231 3.29 -9.08 -31.57
CA LEU A 231 4.56 -8.80 -30.88
C LEU A 231 5.80 -9.17 -31.73
N ARG A 232 5.63 -9.83 -32.88
CA ARG A 232 6.75 -10.33 -33.70
C ARG A 232 7.41 -9.17 -34.46
N ASN A 233 8.68 -8.90 -34.16
CA ASN A 233 9.45 -7.77 -34.73
C ASN A 233 8.77 -6.39 -34.52
N VAL A 234 7.93 -6.28 -33.50
CA VAL A 234 7.27 -5.02 -33.13
C VAL A 234 7.98 -4.43 -31.92
N ALA A 235 8.34 -3.15 -32.02
CA ALA A 235 8.91 -2.41 -30.91
C ALA A 235 7.78 -1.91 -30.00
N THR A 236 7.70 -2.48 -28.80
CA THR A 236 6.60 -2.22 -27.85
C THR A 236 7.12 -1.49 -26.62
N THR A 237 6.40 -0.46 -26.17
CA THR A 237 6.69 0.24 -24.90
C THR A 237 6.02 -0.42 -23.70
N ASN A 238 4.93 -1.15 -23.92
CA ASN A 238 4.22 -1.89 -22.87
C ASN A 238 4.92 -3.22 -22.57
N TRP A 239 5.87 -3.19 -21.64
CA TRP A 239 6.57 -4.34 -21.12
C TRP A 239 6.89 -4.11 -19.64
N GLN A 240 7.09 -5.19 -18.89
CA GLN A 240 7.45 -5.13 -17.49
C GLN A 240 8.48 -6.20 -17.12
N MET A 241 9.38 -5.84 -16.23
CA MET A 241 10.39 -6.75 -15.67
C MET A 241 9.82 -7.39 -14.40
N ALA A 242 9.67 -8.70 -14.41
CA ALA A 242 9.24 -9.49 -13.26
C ALA A 242 10.44 -10.21 -12.63
N ARG A 243 10.53 -10.15 -11.30
CA ARG A 243 11.61 -10.78 -10.53
C ARG A 243 11.03 -11.74 -9.51
N GLN A 244 11.81 -12.77 -9.19
CA GLN A 244 11.43 -13.74 -8.17
C GLN A 244 12.03 -13.41 -6.81
N THR A 245 13.23 -12.83 -6.77
CA THR A 245 13.92 -12.49 -5.51
C THR A 245 14.03 -10.98 -5.37
N PHE A 246 13.61 -10.48 -4.21
CA PHE A 246 13.64 -9.08 -3.84
C PHE A 246 14.55 -8.89 -2.65
N SER A 247 15.64 -8.13 -2.85
CA SER A 247 16.59 -7.74 -1.80
C SER A 247 16.38 -6.29 -1.38
N GLY A 248 16.98 -5.88 -0.26
CA GLY A 248 16.87 -4.51 0.26
C GLY A 248 15.85 -4.37 1.39
N LEU A 249 15.34 -5.50 1.91
CA LEU A 249 14.39 -5.58 3.01
C LEU A 249 15.08 -5.72 4.37
N ALA A 250 16.31 -5.20 4.51
CA ALA A 250 17.08 -5.33 5.75
C ALA A 250 16.39 -4.69 6.96
N HIS A 251 15.50 -3.72 6.72
CA HIS A 251 14.67 -3.09 7.75
C HIS A 251 13.56 -4.00 8.31
N LEU A 252 13.32 -5.15 7.66
CA LEU A 252 12.33 -6.16 8.06
C LEU A 252 12.99 -7.50 8.42
N GLU A 253 14.30 -7.53 8.65
CA GLU A 253 15.04 -8.77 8.91
C GLU A 253 14.44 -9.58 10.07
N GLY A 254 14.19 -10.87 9.82
CA GLY A 254 13.59 -11.80 10.79
C GLY A 254 12.09 -11.60 11.02
N GLN A 255 11.44 -10.65 10.35
CA GLN A 255 9.99 -10.45 10.43
C GLN A 255 9.26 -11.29 9.39
N THR A 256 8.04 -11.70 9.73
CA THR A 256 7.09 -12.29 8.77
C THR A 256 6.36 -11.17 8.03
N VAL A 257 6.37 -11.24 6.70
CA VAL A 257 5.81 -10.20 5.82
C VAL A 257 4.63 -10.72 5.02
N ASN A 258 3.67 -9.83 4.75
CA ASN A 258 2.66 -9.99 3.72
C ASN A 258 3.19 -9.46 2.40
N ILE A 259 2.76 -10.10 1.32
CA ILE A 259 3.24 -9.81 -0.03
C ILE A 259 2.03 -9.77 -0.97
N LEU A 260 1.89 -8.66 -1.69
CA LEU A 260 1.04 -8.57 -2.87
C LEU A 260 1.95 -8.60 -4.10
N SER A 261 1.66 -9.47 -5.06
CA SER A 261 2.42 -9.62 -6.31
C SER A 261 1.44 -9.69 -7.48
N ASP A 262 1.49 -8.73 -8.39
CA ASP A 262 0.61 -8.64 -9.58
C ASP A 262 -0.88 -8.85 -9.24
N ALA A 263 -1.38 -8.11 -8.24
CA ALA A 263 -2.73 -8.23 -7.67
C ALA A 263 -3.10 -9.58 -7.01
N SER A 264 -2.15 -10.51 -6.92
CA SER A 264 -2.31 -11.78 -6.20
C SER A 264 -1.62 -11.74 -4.84
N VAL A 265 -2.27 -12.30 -3.82
CA VAL A 265 -1.68 -12.44 -2.50
C VAL A 265 -0.76 -13.67 -2.49
N GLU A 266 0.50 -13.46 -2.15
CA GLU A 266 1.48 -14.53 -1.96
C GLU A 266 1.43 -15.05 -0.51
N PRO A 267 1.83 -16.31 -0.26
CA PRO A 267 1.98 -16.82 1.09
C PRO A 267 2.95 -15.96 1.92
N GLN A 268 2.67 -15.82 3.20
CA GLN A 268 3.56 -15.11 4.12
C GLN A 268 4.96 -15.74 4.13
N LYS A 269 5.99 -14.89 4.12
CA LYS A 269 7.40 -15.31 4.14
C LYS A 269 8.15 -14.58 5.23
N THR A 270 9.22 -15.18 5.73
CA THR A 270 10.13 -14.53 6.68
C THR A 270 11.31 -13.94 5.92
N VAL A 271 11.62 -12.67 6.18
CA VAL A 271 12.78 -12.01 5.58
C VAL A 271 14.06 -12.61 6.15
N THR A 272 14.92 -13.10 5.26
CA THR A 272 16.22 -13.70 5.62
C THR A 272 17.30 -13.10 4.74
N GLY A 273 18.36 -12.56 5.34
CA GLY A 273 19.46 -11.92 4.62
C GLY A 273 19.03 -10.66 3.87
N GLY A 274 18.00 -9.97 4.37
CA GLY A 274 17.41 -8.77 3.77
C GLY A 274 16.69 -9.03 2.45
N ALA A 275 16.27 -10.27 2.20
CA ALA A 275 15.63 -10.68 0.97
C ALA A 275 14.46 -11.64 1.18
N VAL A 276 13.59 -11.69 0.18
CA VAL A 276 12.47 -12.63 0.06
C VAL A 276 12.42 -13.16 -1.37
N THR A 277 12.10 -14.45 -1.52
CA THR A 277 11.91 -15.11 -2.82
C THR A 277 10.47 -15.59 -2.97
N LEU A 278 9.80 -15.13 -4.02
CA LEU A 278 8.42 -15.49 -4.37
C LEU A 278 8.33 -16.87 -5.02
N GLU A 279 7.12 -17.45 -5.03
CA GLU A 279 6.90 -18.72 -5.74
C GLU A 279 6.88 -18.52 -7.25
N SER A 280 6.40 -17.37 -7.71
CA SER A 280 6.37 -16.97 -9.11
C SER A 280 6.97 -15.57 -9.31
N PRO A 281 7.61 -15.26 -10.45
CA PRO A 281 8.12 -13.91 -10.71
C PRO A 281 6.99 -12.87 -10.78
N GLY A 282 7.12 -11.79 -10.02
CA GLY A 282 6.17 -10.67 -9.97
C GLY A 282 6.74 -9.39 -10.58
N ALA A 283 5.90 -8.64 -11.30
CA ALA A 283 6.26 -7.37 -11.94
C ALA A 283 5.99 -6.15 -11.03
N VAL A 284 4.85 -6.13 -10.35
CA VAL A 284 4.49 -5.13 -9.32
C VAL A 284 4.34 -5.86 -8.00
N VAL A 285 5.22 -5.56 -7.05
CA VAL A 285 5.29 -6.29 -5.78
C VAL A 285 5.37 -5.34 -4.60
N HIS A 286 4.47 -5.52 -3.63
CA HIS A 286 4.46 -4.80 -2.36
C HIS A 286 4.76 -5.76 -1.22
N ILE A 287 5.79 -5.48 -0.43
CA ILE A 287 6.25 -6.33 0.67
C ILE A 287 6.32 -5.51 1.94
N GLY A 288 5.67 -5.97 3.01
CA GLY A 288 5.76 -5.31 4.32
C GLY A 288 5.12 -6.11 5.44
N LEU A 289 5.12 -5.53 6.64
CA LEU A 289 4.53 -6.15 7.81
C LEU A 289 3.01 -6.31 7.64
N PRO A 290 2.43 -7.42 8.12
CA PRO A 290 1.01 -7.64 8.05
C PRO A 290 0.26 -6.60 8.86
N ILE A 291 -0.84 -6.11 8.29
CA ILE A 291 -1.78 -5.26 9.01
C ILE A 291 -2.99 -6.11 9.37
N THR A 292 -3.36 -6.12 10.65
CA THR A 292 -4.56 -6.80 11.13
C THR A 292 -5.75 -5.85 11.10
N ALA A 293 -6.81 -6.29 10.44
CA ALA A 293 -8.06 -5.56 10.34
C ALA A 293 -9.11 -6.08 11.30
N GLU A 294 -9.54 -5.20 12.22
CA GLU A 294 -10.59 -5.51 13.19
C GLU A 294 -11.73 -4.51 13.05
N PHE A 295 -12.94 -5.03 13.02
CA PHE A 295 -14.17 -4.25 13.10
C PHE A 295 -15.15 -4.98 14.00
N GLU A 296 -15.74 -4.24 14.93
CA GLU A 296 -16.74 -4.74 15.85
C GLU A 296 -17.99 -3.89 15.68
N THR A 297 -19.11 -4.52 15.32
CA THR A 297 -20.40 -3.84 15.29
C THR A 297 -20.92 -3.65 16.69
N LEU A 298 -21.73 -2.61 16.88
CA LEU A 298 -22.58 -2.55 18.07
C LEU A 298 -23.49 -3.78 18.14
N ASP A 299 -23.87 -4.14 19.37
CA ASP A 299 -24.87 -5.16 19.60
C ASP A 299 -26.13 -4.86 18.79
N ILE A 300 -26.61 -5.89 18.07
CA ILE A 300 -27.82 -5.77 17.26
C ILE A 300 -29.01 -5.62 18.22
N ASN A 301 -29.59 -4.43 18.26
CA ASN A 301 -30.85 -4.21 18.96
C ASN A 301 -32.01 -4.75 18.11
N ILE A 302 -32.57 -5.89 18.50
CA ILE A 302 -33.80 -6.43 17.91
C ILE A 302 -34.98 -5.75 18.61
N ASN A 303 -35.71 -4.90 17.87
CA ASN A 303 -36.90 -4.21 18.39
C ASN A 303 -37.90 -5.20 19.01
N GLY A 304 -38.15 -5.09 20.32
CA GLY A 304 -39.17 -5.85 21.04
C GLY A 304 -38.70 -6.69 22.23
N GLN A 305 -37.40 -6.74 22.53
CA GLN A 305 -36.88 -7.37 23.76
C GLN A 305 -36.17 -6.34 24.65
N GLU A 306 -36.75 -6.03 25.81
CA GLU A 306 -36.03 -5.31 26.85
C GLU A 306 -35.02 -6.26 27.52
N HIS A 307 -33.73 -6.06 27.28
CA HIS A 307 -32.67 -6.76 27.99
C HIS A 307 -31.93 -5.84 28.96
N CYS A 308 -31.68 -6.41 30.15
CA CYS A 308 -31.05 -5.79 31.30
C CYS A 308 -29.69 -5.19 30.95
N TRP A 309 -29.52 -3.90 31.25
CA TRP A 309 -28.31 -3.13 31.02
C TRP A 309 -27.08 -3.74 31.72
N ILE A 310 -26.10 -4.17 30.92
CA ILE A 310 -24.69 -4.17 31.33
C ILE A 310 -23.96 -3.16 30.44
N LYS A 311 -23.52 -2.06 31.04
CA LYS A 311 -22.61 -1.10 30.43
C LYS A 311 -21.23 -1.76 30.27
N SER A 312 -20.98 -2.42 29.15
CA SER A 312 -19.61 -2.62 28.65
C SER A 312 -19.52 -2.10 27.21
N ARG A 313 -18.77 -1.00 27.11
CA ARG A 313 -18.21 -0.33 25.94
C ARG A 313 -17.93 -1.23 24.73
N SER A 314 -18.26 -0.72 23.54
CA SER A 314 -17.30 -0.44 22.46
C SER A 314 -18.00 0.35 21.35
N PHE A 315 -17.50 1.55 21.05
CA PHE A 315 -17.81 2.28 19.82
C PHE A 315 -16.54 2.21 18.99
N LEU A 316 -16.57 1.43 17.90
CA LEU A 316 -15.51 1.36 16.91
C LEU A 316 -16.18 1.32 15.54
N LEU A 317 -16.23 2.48 14.89
CA LEU A 317 -16.56 2.54 13.48
C LEU A 317 -15.34 2.08 12.70
N SER A 318 -15.60 1.24 11.70
CA SER A 318 -14.64 0.58 10.81
C SER A 318 -13.47 1.48 10.39
N ARG A 319 -12.26 0.91 10.44
CA ARG A 319 -11.19 1.39 9.56
C ARG A 319 -11.75 1.27 8.14
N TRP A 320 -11.91 2.39 7.46
CA TRP A 320 -12.16 2.39 6.03
C TRP A 320 -10.80 2.10 5.40
N TRP A 321 -10.55 0.81 5.20
CA TRP A 321 -9.32 0.26 4.64
C TRP A 321 -9.10 0.78 3.26
#